data_AF-A0A6A4X268-F1
#
_entry.id   AF-A0A6A4X268-F1
#
_cell.length_a   1.000
_cell.length_b   1.000
_cell.length_c   1.000
_cell.angle_alpha   90.00
_cell.angle_beta   90.00
_cell.angle_gamma   90.00
#
_symmetry.space_group_name_H-M   'P 1'
#
loop_
_entity.id
_entity.type
_entity.pdbx_description
1 polymer ?
#
loop_
_entity_poly.entity_id
_entity_poly.type
_entity_poly.pdbx_seq_one_letter_code
_entity_poly.pdbx_strand_id
1 'polypeptide(L)'
;MGKKPRKAELRSKEELQLLAIGDIISELVEAHQQKKDVNLSRMKTRISARYGLDTSPRLVDIIAAVPQEHRATLVPKLKAKPIRTASGIAVVAVMCKPHRCPHISMTGNICVYCPGGPDSDFEYSTQSYTGYEPTSMRAIRARYNPYLQTRHRVEQSVYEDVARDTNRGHTVRAVCESFQMSKDAGFKVVAHMMPDLPNVDLERDIQQFVVGACVGTRNYYRKLGYELDGPYMSKRLR
;
A
#
# COMPACT_ATOMS: atom_id res chain seq x y z
N MET A 1 8.72 22.94 -61.77
CA MET A 1 8.61 23.66 -60.48
C MET A 1 7.39 23.10 -59.74
N GLY A 2 7.46 22.31 -58.66
CA GLY A 2 8.45 22.26 -57.61
C GLY A 2 7.90 22.89 -56.32
N LYS A 3 6.97 22.21 -55.63
CA LYS A 3 6.82 22.31 -54.16
C LYS A 3 6.55 20.91 -53.62
N LYS A 4 7.61 20.31 -53.07
CA LYS A 4 7.61 19.01 -52.38
C LYS A 4 6.63 19.02 -51.19
N PRO A 5 5.85 17.97 -50.95
CA PRO A 5 5.16 17.80 -49.67
C PRO A 5 6.22 17.69 -48.55
N ARG A 6 6.04 18.45 -47.46
CA ARG A 6 6.98 18.48 -46.33
C ARG A 6 6.82 17.17 -45.54
N LYS A 7 7.84 16.30 -45.62
CA LYS A 7 8.24 15.18 -44.74
C LYS A 7 7.62 15.10 -43.31
N ALA A 8 6.31 15.00 -43.18
CA ALA A 8 5.58 14.71 -41.94
C ALA A 8 4.63 13.50 -42.13
N GLU A 9 4.93 12.68 -43.12
CA GLU A 9 4.15 11.52 -43.54
C GLU A 9 4.68 10.25 -42.84
N LEU A 10 3.78 9.59 -42.12
CA LEU A 10 3.86 8.23 -41.55
C LEU A 10 5.06 7.91 -40.64
N ARG A 11 5.12 8.54 -39.46
CA ARG A 11 5.85 7.92 -38.33
C ARG A 11 4.90 7.04 -37.54
N SER A 12 5.37 5.86 -37.13
CA SER A 12 4.56 4.98 -36.28
C SER A 12 4.28 5.66 -34.94
N LYS A 13 3.18 5.28 -34.27
CA LYS A 13 2.83 5.82 -32.94
C LYS A 13 3.98 5.65 -31.94
N GLU A 14 4.76 4.59 -32.09
CA GLU A 14 5.93 4.25 -31.28
C GLU A 14 7.11 5.17 -31.55
N GLU A 15 7.36 5.54 -32.81
CA GLU A 15 8.41 6.51 -33.17
C GLU A 15 8.08 7.90 -32.62
N LEU A 16 6.83 8.34 -32.71
CA LEU A 16 6.38 9.60 -32.10
C LEU A 16 6.54 9.58 -30.58
N GLN A 17 6.27 8.43 -29.94
CA GLN A 17 6.45 8.25 -28.51
C GLN A 17 7.94 8.31 -28.11
N LEU A 18 8.83 7.69 -28.87
CA LEU A 18 10.29 7.76 -28.64
C LEU A 18 10.82 9.19 -28.76
N LEU A 19 10.38 9.93 -29.78
CA LEU A 19 10.76 11.33 -29.97
C LEU A 19 10.28 12.21 -28.81
N ALA A 20 9.04 12.00 -28.35
CA ALA A 20 8.50 12.71 -27.20
C ALA A 20 9.29 12.40 -25.92
N ILE A 21 9.72 11.15 -25.71
CA ILE A 21 10.57 10.76 -24.57
C ILE A 21 11.95 11.44 -24.66
N GLY A 22 12.55 11.48 -25.85
CA GLY A 22 13.82 12.18 -26.08
C GLY A 22 13.73 13.66 -25.72
N ASP A 23 12.69 14.34 -26.19
CA ASP A 23 12.42 15.75 -25.86
C ASP A 23 12.22 15.99 -24.36
N ILE A 24 11.48 15.10 -23.68
CA ILE A 24 11.29 15.16 -22.22
C ILE A 24 12.64 15.07 -21.50
N ILE A 25 13.53 14.17 -21.93
CA ILE A 25 14.83 13.98 -21.29
C ILE A 25 15.74 15.18 -21.51
N SER A 26 15.81 15.72 -22.73
CA SER A 26 16.62 16.91 -23.03
C SER A 26 16.22 18.09 -22.15
N GLU A 27 14.91 18.35 -22.02
CA GLU A 27 14.43 19.44 -21.18
C GLU A 27 14.67 19.18 -19.68
N LEU A 28 14.62 17.92 -19.23
CA LEU A 28 14.99 17.53 -17.86
C LEU A 28 16.48 17.74 -17.58
N VAL A 29 17.35 17.47 -18.55
CA VAL A 29 18.80 17.71 -18.43
C VAL A 29 19.10 19.21 -18.36
N GLU A 30 18.51 20.01 -19.24
CA GLU A 30 18.67 21.48 -19.21
C GLU A 30 18.18 22.09 -17.90
N ALA A 31 16.99 21.67 -17.43
CA ALA A 31 16.46 22.15 -16.17
C ALA A 31 17.31 21.71 -14.97
N HIS A 32 17.92 20.53 -15.04
CA HIS A 32 18.85 20.06 -14.03
C HIS A 32 20.12 20.91 -13.96
N GLN A 33 20.72 21.23 -15.12
CA GLN A 33 21.88 22.11 -15.22
C GLN A 33 21.58 23.50 -14.66
N GLN A 34 20.38 24.02 -14.93
CA GLN A 34 19.91 25.33 -14.44
C GLN A 34 19.38 25.31 -13.00
N LYS A 35 19.41 24.16 -12.31
CA LYS A 35 18.85 23.94 -10.96
C LYS A 35 17.41 24.48 -10.81
N LYS A 36 16.60 24.42 -11.87
CA LYS A 36 15.21 24.89 -11.87
C LYS A 36 14.28 23.77 -11.42
N ASP A 37 13.30 24.11 -10.60
CA ASP A 37 12.24 23.16 -10.24
C ASP A 37 11.26 22.99 -11.42
N VAL A 38 10.93 21.73 -11.73
CA VAL A 38 10.15 21.36 -12.90
C VAL A 38 8.98 20.51 -12.50
N ASN A 39 7.78 20.96 -12.88
CA ASN A 39 6.58 20.15 -12.79
C ASN A 39 6.55 19.11 -13.94
N LEU A 40 6.94 17.88 -13.63
CA LEU A 40 6.97 16.73 -14.55
C LEU A 40 5.62 16.48 -15.24
N SER A 41 4.49 16.63 -14.53
CA SER A 41 3.16 16.38 -15.09
C SER A 41 2.82 17.38 -16.20
N ARG A 42 3.06 18.68 -15.96
CA ARG A 42 2.79 19.74 -16.94
C ARG A 42 3.70 19.62 -18.17
N MET A 43 4.97 19.29 -17.94
CA MET A 43 5.94 19.05 -19.02
C MET A 43 5.50 17.89 -19.90
N LYS A 44 5.17 16.74 -19.32
CA LYS A 44 4.70 15.56 -20.07
C LYS A 44 3.48 15.87 -20.93
N THR A 45 2.46 16.54 -20.36
CA THR A 45 1.26 16.92 -21.12
C THR A 45 1.58 17.87 -22.27
N ARG A 46 2.43 18.89 -22.04
CA ARG A 46 2.83 19.85 -23.07
C ARG A 46 3.58 19.19 -24.22
N ILE A 47 4.52 18.28 -23.91
CA ILE A 47 5.33 17.60 -24.92
C ILE A 47 4.49 16.57 -25.68
N SER A 48 3.67 15.77 -24.97
CA SER A 48 2.75 14.83 -25.60
C SER A 48 1.76 15.50 -26.55
N ALA A 49 1.27 16.71 -26.20
CA ALA A 49 0.39 17.49 -27.07
C ALA A 49 1.09 17.96 -28.37
N ARG A 50 2.39 18.31 -28.32
CA ARG A 50 3.15 18.69 -29.53
C ARG A 50 3.28 17.56 -30.54
N TYR A 51 3.36 16.32 -30.06
CA TYR A 51 3.47 15.12 -30.89
C TYR A 51 2.12 14.44 -31.18
N GLY A 52 1.00 15.00 -30.71
CA GLY A 52 -0.35 14.44 -30.92
C GLY A 52 -0.58 13.09 -30.24
N LEU A 53 0.06 12.83 -29.10
CA LEU A 53 -0.09 11.57 -28.37
C LEU A 53 -1.35 11.59 -27.49
N ASP A 54 -2.22 10.57 -27.64
CA ASP A 54 -3.42 10.39 -26.79
C ASP A 54 -3.08 10.16 -25.32
N THR A 55 -1.91 9.56 -25.06
CA THR A 55 -1.45 9.17 -23.73
C THR A 55 -0.05 9.71 -23.45
N SER A 56 0.16 10.19 -22.23
CA SER A 56 1.49 10.62 -21.81
C SER A 56 2.41 9.41 -21.59
N PRO A 57 3.70 9.47 -21.97
CA PRO A 57 4.66 8.38 -21.75
C PRO A 57 4.70 7.93 -20.29
N ARG A 58 4.86 6.62 -20.02
CA ARG A 58 4.95 6.13 -18.65
C ARG A 58 6.28 6.54 -18.03
N LEU A 59 6.29 6.73 -16.72
CA LEU A 59 7.52 7.10 -16.00
C LEU A 59 8.62 6.03 -16.17
N VAL A 60 8.23 4.75 -16.27
CA VAL A 60 9.14 3.63 -16.52
C VAL A 60 9.86 3.78 -17.86
N ASP A 61 9.13 4.16 -18.92
CA ASP A 61 9.69 4.32 -20.27
C ASP A 61 10.66 5.52 -20.32
N ILE A 62 10.35 6.61 -19.61
CA ILE A 62 11.24 7.77 -19.47
C ILE A 62 12.53 7.38 -18.72
N ILE A 63 12.42 6.62 -17.62
CA ILE A 63 13.58 6.17 -16.83
C ILE A 63 14.49 5.25 -17.65
N ALA A 64 13.92 4.39 -18.50
CA ALA A 64 14.67 3.48 -19.36
C ALA A 64 15.47 4.20 -20.44
N ALA A 65 14.97 5.35 -20.93
CA ALA A 65 15.61 6.13 -21.99
C ALA A 65 16.64 7.15 -21.49
N VAL A 66 16.85 7.31 -20.17
CA VAL A 66 17.83 8.26 -19.62
C VAL A 66 19.27 7.84 -20.01
N PRO A 67 20.08 8.75 -20.60
CA PRO A 67 21.49 8.51 -20.90
C PRO A 67 22.30 8.10 -19.67
N GLN A 68 23.29 7.22 -19.86
CA GLN A 68 24.07 6.64 -18.76
C GLN A 68 24.78 7.71 -17.91
N GLU A 69 25.20 8.82 -18.54
CA GLU A 69 25.87 9.96 -17.90
C GLU A 69 25.00 10.68 -16.85
N HIS A 70 23.69 10.82 -17.14
CA HIS A 70 22.76 11.53 -16.26
C HIS A 70 21.94 10.60 -15.37
N ARG A 71 22.13 9.28 -15.50
CA ARG A 71 21.36 8.26 -14.79
C ARG A 71 21.54 8.36 -13.27
N ALA A 72 22.76 8.62 -12.80
CA ALA A 72 23.05 8.73 -11.37
C ALA A 72 22.30 9.90 -10.70
N THR A 73 22.05 10.97 -11.44
CA THR A 73 21.47 12.21 -10.88
C THR A 73 19.97 12.33 -11.13
N LEU A 74 19.49 11.92 -12.31
CA LEU A 74 18.08 12.03 -12.68
C LEU A 74 17.23 10.86 -12.17
N VAL A 75 17.75 9.63 -12.13
CA VAL A 75 16.96 8.46 -11.69
C VAL A 75 16.49 8.57 -10.23
N PRO A 76 17.30 9.02 -9.26
CA PRO A 76 16.81 9.25 -7.90
C PRO A 76 15.70 10.30 -7.82
N LYS A 77 15.79 11.38 -8.62
CA LYS A 77 14.79 12.45 -8.68
C LYS A 77 13.51 12.03 -9.41
N LEU A 78 13.61 11.20 -10.44
CA LEU A 78 12.46 10.66 -11.18
C LEU A 78 11.77 9.53 -10.42
N LYS A 79 12.54 8.74 -9.65
CA LYS A 79 12.02 7.76 -8.69
C LYS A 79 11.48 8.41 -7.41
N ALA A 80 11.35 9.74 -7.34
CA ALA A 80 10.88 10.49 -6.18
C ALA A 80 9.38 10.28 -5.91
N LYS A 81 9.07 9.04 -5.56
CA LYS A 81 8.25 8.67 -4.43
C LYS A 81 8.65 7.23 -4.11
N PRO A 82 9.66 7.00 -3.24
CA PRO A 82 9.96 5.66 -2.72
C PRO A 82 8.85 5.24 -1.74
N ILE A 83 7.61 5.21 -2.22
CA ILE A 83 6.48 4.65 -1.49
C ILE A 83 6.37 3.19 -1.87
N ARG A 84 6.71 2.32 -0.92
CA ARG A 84 6.50 0.86 -1.05
C ARG A 84 5.00 0.52 -1.20
N THR A 85 4.09 1.46 -0.92
CA THR A 85 2.64 1.31 -1.06
C THR A 85 2.03 2.42 -1.91
N ALA A 86 1.27 2.05 -2.94
CA ALA A 86 0.63 2.98 -3.89
C ALA A 86 -0.33 4.00 -3.23
N SER A 87 -0.86 3.69 -2.04
CA SER A 87 -1.75 4.55 -1.24
C SER A 87 -1.02 5.48 -0.27
N GLY A 88 0.30 5.33 -0.10
CA GLY A 88 1.08 5.99 0.95
C GLY A 88 0.79 5.48 2.38
N ILE A 89 -0.17 4.57 2.57
CA ILE A 89 -0.47 3.99 3.89
C ILE A 89 0.47 2.80 4.12
N ALA A 90 1.21 2.82 5.23
CA ALA A 90 2.06 1.72 5.64
C ALA A 90 1.32 0.86 6.66
N VAL A 91 1.01 -0.39 6.31
CA VAL A 91 0.34 -1.33 7.22
C VAL A 91 1.38 -1.96 8.16
N VAL A 92 1.18 -1.71 9.46
CA VAL A 92 2.01 -2.24 10.55
C VAL A 92 1.18 -3.26 11.32
N ALA A 93 1.54 -4.54 11.20
CA ALA A 93 0.90 -5.62 11.95
C ALA A 93 1.78 -5.98 13.17
N VAL A 94 1.15 -6.00 14.35
CA VAL A 94 1.78 -6.37 15.62
C VAL A 94 0.97 -7.45 16.33
N MET A 95 1.65 -8.27 17.14
CA MET A 95 1.03 -9.34 17.93
C MET A 95 1.22 -9.11 19.42
N CYS A 96 0.17 -9.37 20.19
CA CYS A 96 0.20 -9.35 21.65
C CYS A 96 0.91 -10.61 22.19
N LYS A 97 1.31 -10.58 23.45
CA LYS A 97 1.90 -11.75 24.12
C LYS A 97 0.93 -12.95 24.04
N PRO A 98 1.43 -14.17 23.77
CA PRO A 98 0.62 -15.37 23.84
C PRO A 98 -0.09 -15.47 25.19
N HIS A 99 -1.41 -15.62 25.16
CA HIS A 99 -2.27 -15.80 26.33
C HIS A 99 -3.38 -16.77 25.97
N ARG A 100 -3.93 -17.41 27.01
CA ARG A 100 -5.04 -18.35 26.86
C ARG A 100 -6.35 -17.59 26.60
N CYS A 101 -7.24 -18.18 25.81
CA CYS A 101 -8.56 -17.62 25.56
C CYS A 101 -9.39 -17.55 26.87
N PRO A 102 -10.15 -16.47 27.10
CA PRO A 102 -10.92 -16.31 28.34
C PRO A 102 -12.03 -17.36 28.48
N HIS A 103 -12.62 -17.80 27.36
CA HIS A 103 -13.71 -18.77 27.37
C HIS A 103 -13.29 -20.15 27.89
N ILE A 104 -11.98 -20.47 27.90
CA ILE A 104 -11.48 -21.75 28.44
C ILE A 104 -11.90 -21.93 29.91
N SER A 105 -12.02 -20.82 30.66
CA SER A 105 -12.53 -20.86 32.04
C SER A 105 -13.99 -21.32 32.17
N MET A 106 -14.78 -21.15 31.10
CA MET A 106 -16.21 -21.50 31.07
C MET A 106 -16.48 -22.82 30.34
N THR A 107 -15.78 -23.07 29.22
CA THR A 107 -15.99 -24.24 28.34
C THR A 107 -15.03 -25.38 28.62
N GLY A 108 -13.96 -25.16 29.39
CA GLY A 108 -12.92 -26.14 29.73
C GLY A 108 -11.90 -26.42 28.62
N ASN A 109 -12.21 -26.10 27.37
CA ASN A 109 -11.39 -26.43 26.20
C ASN A 109 -11.23 -25.24 25.22
N ILE A 110 -10.20 -25.33 24.38
CA ILE A 110 -9.97 -24.43 23.23
C ILE A 110 -10.94 -24.72 22.08
N CYS A 111 -11.06 -23.80 21.13
CA CYS A 111 -11.83 -24.02 19.90
C CYS A 111 -11.27 -25.19 19.09
N VAL A 112 -12.15 -26.05 18.57
CA VAL A 112 -11.81 -27.26 17.80
C VAL A 112 -10.91 -26.98 16.59
N TYR A 113 -11.10 -25.84 15.94
CA TYR A 113 -10.36 -25.43 14.75
C TYR A 113 -9.11 -24.58 15.05
N CYS A 114 -8.73 -24.39 16.32
CA CYS A 114 -7.61 -23.52 16.65
C CYS A 114 -6.28 -24.30 16.52
N PRO A 115 -5.40 -23.96 15.56
CA PRO A 115 -4.18 -24.73 15.34
C PRO A 115 -3.09 -24.44 16.38
N GLY A 116 -3.05 -23.22 16.92
CA GLY A 116 -1.92 -22.71 17.70
C GLY A 116 -2.30 -22.00 18.98
N GLY A 117 -1.29 -21.65 19.78
CA GLY A 117 -1.45 -21.01 21.08
C GLY A 117 -0.58 -21.63 22.16
N PRO A 118 -0.69 -21.14 23.41
CA PRO A 118 0.14 -21.61 24.53
C PRO A 118 0.00 -23.09 24.85
N ASP A 119 -1.14 -23.68 24.50
CA ASP A 119 -1.51 -25.07 24.80
C ASP A 119 -1.39 -25.98 23.55
N SER A 120 -0.72 -25.50 22.51
CA SER A 120 -0.49 -26.23 21.26
C SER A 120 0.96 -26.70 21.13
N ASP A 121 1.22 -27.61 20.19
CA ASP A 121 2.57 -28.08 19.86
C ASP A 121 3.44 -27.00 19.17
N PHE A 122 2.85 -25.86 18.80
CA PHE A 122 3.59 -24.75 18.18
C PHE A 122 4.26 -23.88 19.25
N GLU A 123 5.57 -24.03 19.37
CA GLU A 123 6.38 -23.37 20.39
C GLU A 123 6.30 -21.84 20.30
N TYR A 124 5.96 -21.22 21.44
CA TYR A 124 5.91 -19.76 21.63
C TYR A 124 5.05 -19.02 20.60
N SER A 125 4.01 -19.70 20.09
CA SER A 125 3.05 -19.16 19.13
C SER A 125 1.92 -18.39 19.81
N THR A 126 1.37 -17.38 19.14
CA THR A 126 0.12 -16.74 19.56
C THR A 126 -1.09 -17.58 19.16
N GLN A 127 -2.19 -17.46 19.91
CA GLN A 127 -3.44 -18.17 19.62
C GLN A 127 -3.82 -18.06 18.14
N SER A 128 -4.17 -19.21 17.53
CA SER A 128 -4.55 -19.33 16.12
C SER A 128 -3.43 -19.14 15.09
N TYR A 129 -2.16 -19.01 15.50
CA TYR A 129 -1.01 -18.90 14.60
C TYR A 129 -0.01 -20.05 14.83
N THR A 130 0.75 -20.41 13.80
CA THR A 130 1.74 -21.50 13.89
C THR A 130 3.14 -21.03 14.30
N GLY A 131 3.42 -19.72 14.20
CA GLY A 131 4.73 -19.15 14.52
C GLY A 131 5.64 -18.97 13.30
N TYR A 132 5.35 -19.67 12.19
CA TYR A 132 6.12 -19.61 10.95
C TYR A 132 5.72 -18.44 10.03
N GLU A 133 4.65 -17.72 10.35
CA GLU A 133 4.22 -16.59 9.54
C GLU A 133 5.22 -15.42 9.71
N PRO A 134 5.46 -14.60 8.67
CA PRO A 134 6.41 -13.50 8.75
C PRO A 134 6.14 -12.53 9.91
N THR A 135 4.88 -12.31 10.25
CA THR A 135 4.48 -11.45 11.39
C THR A 135 4.73 -12.14 12.72
N SER A 136 4.41 -13.43 12.84
CA SER A 136 4.66 -14.25 14.03
C SER A 136 6.15 -14.36 14.33
N MET A 137 6.97 -14.69 13.34
CA MET A 137 8.42 -14.76 13.50
C MET A 137 9.03 -13.45 13.99
N ARG A 138 8.53 -12.30 13.49
CA ARG A 138 8.97 -10.98 13.97
C ARG A 138 8.55 -10.71 15.40
N ALA A 139 7.32 -11.08 15.77
CA ALA A 139 6.82 -10.93 17.13
C ALA A 139 7.61 -11.78 18.12
N ILE A 140 7.92 -13.04 17.76
CA ILE A 140 8.75 -13.96 18.54
C ILE A 140 10.16 -13.36 18.76
N ARG A 141 10.82 -12.90 17.68
CA ARG A 141 12.14 -12.25 17.77
C ARG A 141 12.14 -11.01 18.66
N ALA A 142 11.06 -10.23 18.64
CA ALA A 142 10.88 -9.06 19.49
C ALA A 142 10.38 -9.40 20.90
N ARG A 143 10.26 -10.68 21.26
CA ARG A 143 9.66 -11.17 22.52
C ARG A 143 8.32 -10.51 22.84
N TYR A 144 7.51 -10.32 21.81
CA TYR A 144 6.21 -9.66 21.87
C TYR A 144 6.21 -8.21 22.39
N ASN A 145 7.38 -7.57 22.52
CA ASN A 145 7.47 -6.17 22.95
C ASN A 145 6.82 -5.25 21.89
N PRO A 146 5.78 -4.45 22.24
CA PRO A 146 5.08 -3.57 21.30
C PRO A 146 5.99 -2.54 20.67
N TYR A 147 6.82 -1.88 21.48
CA TYR A 147 7.72 -0.82 21.03
C TYR A 147 8.71 -1.35 19.98
N LEU A 148 9.35 -2.49 20.26
CA LEU A 148 10.32 -3.08 19.34
C LEU A 148 9.67 -3.59 18.05
N GLN A 149 8.50 -4.21 18.13
CA GLN A 149 7.77 -4.68 16.94
C GLN A 149 7.40 -3.52 16.01
N THR A 150 6.88 -2.43 16.57
CA THR A 150 6.49 -1.25 15.81
C THR A 150 7.71 -0.53 15.26
N ARG A 151 8.71 -0.25 16.10
CA ARG A 151 9.93 0.46 15.69
C ARG A 151 10.62 -0.24 14.52
N HIS A 152 10.87 -1.55 14.63
CA HIS A 152 11.50 -2.31 13.56
C HIS A 152 10.70 -2.30 12.26
N ARG A 153 9.36 -2.21 12.34
CA ARG A 153 8.50 -2.18 11.16
C ARG A 153 8.43 -0.78 10.54
N VAL A 154 8.37 0.25 11.37
CA VAL A 154 8.32 1.66 10.94
C VAL A 154 9.67 2.09 10.39
N GLU A 155 10.79 1.80 11.03
CA GLU A 155 12.14 2.07 10.51
C GLU A 155 12.39 1.42 9.13
N GLN A 156 11.85 0.22 8.90
CA GLN A 156 11.94 -0.46 7.60
C GLN A 156 11.03 0.12 6.51
N SER A 157 10.03 0.93 6.86
CA SER A 157 8.92 1.30 5.96
C SER A 157 8.72 2.81 5.82
N VAL A 158 9.12 3.60 6.82
CA VAL A 158 8.90 5.04 6.94
C VAL A 158 10.16 5.62 7.59
N TYR A 159 11.04 6.18 6.78
CA TYR A 159 12.17 6.93 7.31
C TYR A 159 11.66 8.24 7.96
N GLU A 160 12.29 8.69 9.05
CA GLU A 160 11.93 9.93 9.77
C GLU A 160 11.97 11.16 8.84
N ASP A 161 12.94 11.20 7.92
CA ASP A 161 13.04 12.22 6.88
C ASP A 161 11.81 12.22 5.96
N VAL A 162 11.30 11.06 5.54
CA VAL A 162 10.08 10.96 4.71
C VAL A 162 8.85 11.47 5.46
N ALA A 163 8.70 11.18 6.75
CA ALA A 163 7.57 11.68 7.54
C ALA A 163 7.61 13.21 7.69
N ARG A 164 8.81 13.77 7.85
CA ARG A 164 9.06 15.22 7.89
C ARG A 164 8.82 15.88 6.52
N ASP A 165 9.38 15.32 5.45
CA ASP A 165 9.30 15.86 4.09
C ASP A 165 7.88 15.78 3.52
N THR A 166 7.06 14.84 4.01
CA THR A 166 5.64 14.71 3.65
C THR A 166 4.68 15.49 4.56
N ASN A 167 5.21 16.30 5.49
CA ASN A 167 4.44 17.11 6.45
C ASN A 167 3.36 16.29 7.20
N ARG A 168 3.71 15.08 7.63
CA ARG A 168 2.76 14.13 8.24
C ARG A 168 2.38 14.46 9.69
N GLY A 169 3.10 15.36 10.35
CA GLY A 169 2.76 15.90 11.67
C GLY A 169 2.94 14.96 12.87
N HIS A 170 3.64 13.83 12.70
CA HIS A 170 3.92 12.87 13.78
C HIS A 170 5.31 12.24 13.63
N THR A 171 5.91 11.86 14.76
CA THR A 171 7.22 11.18 14.82
C THR A 171 7.06 9.66 14.88
N VAL A 172 8.12 8.92 14.53
CA VAL A 172 8.13 7.45 14.67
C VAL A 172 7.95 7.05 16.14
N ARG A 173 8.48 7.86 17.08
CA ARG A 173 8.29 7.66 18.52
C ARG A 173 6.83 7.70 18.94
N ALA A 174 6.08 8.73 18.50
CA ALA A 174 4.67 8.88 18.85
C ALA A 174 3.82 7.69 18.34
N VAL A 175 4.15 7.17 17.17
CA VAL A 175 3.52 5.96 16.62
C VAL A 175 3.82 4.74 17.50
N CYS A 176 5.08 4.54 17.91
CA CYS A 176 5.47 3.43 18.78
C CYS A 176 4.76 3.48 20.14
N GLU A 177 4.67 4.66 20.76
CA GLU A 177 3.94 4.88 22.02
C GLU A 177 2.44 4.59 21.87
N SER A 178 1.82 5.05 20.78
CA SER A 178 0.40 4.77 20.50
C SER A 178 0.11 3.28 20.32
N PHE A 179 1.00 2.54 19.65
CA PHE A 179 0.86 1.09 19.52
C PHE A 179 1.07 0.36 20.84
N GLN A 180 1.95 0.84 21.71
CA GLN A 180 2.13 0.31 23.05
C GLN A 180 0.86 0.52 23.88
N MET A 181 0.36 1.76 23.96
CA MET A 181 -0.90 2.08 24.64
C MET A 181 -2.07 1.25 24.10
N SER A 182 -2.16 1.09 22.77
CA SER A 182 -3.19 0.27 22.14
C SER A 182 -3.13 -1.19 22.61
N LYS A 183 -1.93 -1.78 22.72
CA LYS A 183 -1.78 -3.15 23.22
C LYS A 183 -2.05 -3.27 24.71
N ASP A 184 -1.62 -2.30 25.50
CA ASP A 184 -1.81 -2.29 26.95
C ASP A 184 -3.30 -2.16 27.31
N ALA A 185 -4.05 -1.42 26.49
CA ALA A 185 -5.51 -1.36 26.57
C ALA A 185 -6.23 -2.57 25.94
N GLY A 186 -5.49 -3.59 25.50
CA GLY A 186 -6.07 -4.83 24.95
C GLY A 186 -6.70 -4.67 23.57
N PHE A 187 -6.44 -3.57 22.84
CA PHE A 187 -7.05 -3.37 21.53
C PHE A 187 -6.43 -4.29 20.48
N LYS A 188 -7.28 -5.16 19.93
CA LYS A 188 -7.30 -5.50 18.51
C LYS A 188 -8.70 -5.99 18.14
N VAL A 189 -9.46 -5.20 17.36
CA VAL A 189 -10.66 -5.73 16.69
C VAL A 189 -10.47 -5.59 15.19
N VAL A 190 -9.97 -6.66 14.61
CA VAL A 190 -10.11 -6.97 13.19
C VAL A 190 -10.95 -8.24 13.17
N ALA A 191 -12.18 -8.13 12.66
CA ALA A 191 -13.09 -9.26 12.57
C ALA A 191 -12.61 -10.19 11.46
N HIS A 192 -12.10 -11.36 11.83
CA HIS A 192 -11.80 -12.44 10.90
C HIS A 192 -13.09 -13.21 10.64
N MET A 193 -13.57 -13.18 9.40
CA MET A 193 -14.70 -13.99 8.97
C MET A 193 -14.15 -15.23 8.28
N MET A 194 -14.57 -16.41 8.71
CA MET A 194 -14.22 -17.68 8.07
C MET A 194 -15.47 -18.17 7.32
N PRO A 195 -15.51 -18.01 5.99
CA PRO A 195 -16.49 -18.74 5.19
C PRO A 195 -16.20 -20.25 5.25
N ASP A 196 -17.17 -21.09 4.90
CA ASP A 196 -17.09 -22.55 4.84
C ASP A 196 -16.97 -23.23 6.22
N LEU A 197 -17.68 -22.71 7.22
CA LEU A 197 -17.79 -23.37 8.53
C LEU A 197 -18.75 -24.58 8.46
N PRO A 198 -18.56 -25.61 9.31
CA PRO A 198 -19.45 -26.77 9.33
C PRO A 198 -20.93 -26.37 9.48
N ASN A 199 -21.77 -26.79 8.54
CA ASN A 199 -23.21 -26.45 8.44
C ASN A 199 -23.54 -25.02 7.94
N VAL A 200 -22.60 -24.31 7.32
CA VAL A 200 -22.84 -23.05 6.61
C VAL A 200 -22.78 -23.29 5.11
N ASP A 201 -23.88 -23.01 4.41
CA ASP A 201 -23.99 -23.09 2.96
C ASP A 201 -23.51 -21.80 2.28
N LEU A 202 -23.14 -21.91 1.00
CA LEU A 202 -22.62 -20.80 0.20
C LEU A 202 -23.52 -19.55 0.22
N GLU A 203 -24.85 -19.73 0.22
CA GLU A 203 -25.78 -18.60 0.29
C GLU A 203 -25.69 -17.84 1.62
N ARG A 204 -25.43 -18.55 2.73
CA ARG A 204 -25.27 -17.94 4.06
C ARG A 204 -23.92 -17.25 4.22
N ASP A 205 -22.84 -17.82 3.68
CA ASP A 205 -21.54 -17.16 3.67
C ASP A 205 -21.58 -15.84 2.88
N ILE A 206 -22.26 -15.82 1.72
CA ILE A 206 -22.43 -14.61 0.91
C ILE A 206 -23.24 -13.54 1.66
N GLN A 207 -24.25 -13.93 2.45
CA GLN A 207 -24.99 -13.00 3.30
C GLN A 207 -24.15 -12.45 4.47
N GLN A 208 -23.13 -13.18 4.91
CA GLN A 208 -22.27 -12.81 6.04
C GLN A 208 -21.21 -11.74 5.67
N PHE A 209 -20.87 -11.60 4.39
CA PHE A 209 -19.93 -10.58 3.90
C PHE A 209 -20.57 -9.18 3.84
N VAL A 210 -20.75 -8.55 4.99
CA VAL A 210 -21.14 -7.14 5.09
C VAL A 210 -19.90 -6.25 5.23
N VAL A 211 -19.81 -5.16 4.45
CA VAL A 211 -18.64 -4.28 4.42
C VAL A 211 -18.67 -3.28 5.57
N GLY A 212 -17.67 -3.35 6.45
CA GLY A 212 -17.39 -2.33 7.46
C GLY A 212 -16.77 -1.07 6.84
N ALA A 213 -17.60 -0.10 6.46
CA ALA A 213 -17.15 1.20 5.96
C ALA A 213 -17.17 2.28 7.06
N CYS A 214 -16.06 2.98 7.26
CA CYS A 214 -16.01 4.19 8.11
C CYS A 214 -17.04 5.23 7.65
N VAL A 215 -17.59 6.04 8.57
CA VAL A 215 -18.68 7.00 8.27
C VAL A 215 -18.37 7.90 7.07
N GLY A 216 -17.11 8.33 6.91
CA GLY A 216 -16.67 9.19 5.80
C GLY A 216 -16.61 8.52 4.42
N THR A 217 -16.56 7.19 4.33
CA THR A 217 -16.48 6.45 3.05
C THR A 217 -17.85 5.95 2.56
N ARG A 218 -18.92 6.13 3.34
CA ARG A 218 -20.28 5.67 3.01
C ARG A 218 -20.78 6.22 1.67
N ASN A 219 -20.53 7.50 1.38
CA ASN A 219 -20.94 8.13 0.12
C ASN A 219 -20.20 7.57 -1.10
N TYR A 220 -18.99 7.04 -0.92
CA TYR A 220 -18.26 6.35 -1.99
C TYR A 220 -18.90 5.00 -2.28
N TYR A 221 -19.21 4.20 -1.25
CA TYR A 221 -19.84 2.88 -1.40
C TYR A 221 -21.28 2.98 -1.94
N ARG A 222 -22.04 4.02 -1.60
CA ARG A 222 -23.36 4.29 -2.21
C ARG A 222 -23.31 4.40 -3.74
N LYS A 223 -22.28 5.05 -4.28
CA LYS A 223 -22.09 5.17 -5.75
C LYS A 223 -21.81 3.82 -6.42
N LEU A 224 -21.32 2.84 -5.67
CA LEU A 224 -21.06 1.47 -6.15
C LEU A 224 -22.26 0.54 -5.94
N GLY A 225 -23.41 1.06 -5.51
CA GLY A 225 -24.65 0.32 -5.30
C GLY A 225 -24.72 -0.43 -3.96
N TYR A 226 -23.98 0.03 -2.94
CA TYR A 226 -24.12 -0.46 -1.56
C TYR A 226 -25.14 0.41 -0.81
N GLU A 227 -25.95 -0.24 0.02
CA GLU A 227 -26.98 0.38 0.87
C GLU A 227 -26.52 0.39 2.33
N LEU A 228 -27.13 1.28 3.14
CA LEU A 228 -26.81 1.36 4.56
C LEU A 228 -27.59 0.28 5.30
N ASP A 229 -26.89 -0.57 6.05
CA ASP A 229 -27.46 -1.69 6.79
C ASP A 229 -26.92 -1.67 8.23
N GLY A 230 -27.69 -1.05 9.13
CA GLY A 230 -27.25 -0.74 10.49
C GLY A 230 -25.99 0.16 10.52
N PRO A 231 -24.91 -0.22 11.25
CA PRO A 231 -23.66 0.52 11.24
C PRO A 231 -22.81 0.28 9.97
N TYR A 232 -23.19 -0.66 9.12
CA TYR A 232 -22.40 -1.16 7.99
C TYR A 232 -22.95 -0.72 6.62
N MET A 233 -22.22 -1.03 5.55
CA MET A 233 -22.67 -0.89 4.16
C MET A 233 -22.78 -2.28 3.53
N SER A 234 -23.93 -2.65 2.98
CA SER A 234 -24.17 -3.96 2.36
C SER A 234 -24.52 -3.84 0.88
N LYS A 235 -24.19 -4.84 0.07
CA LYS A 235 -24.62 -4.96 -1.33
C LYS A 235 -24.91 -6.41 -1.60
N ARG A 236 -26.11 -6.73 -2.10
CA ARG A 236 -26.39 -8.08 -2.58
C ARG A 236 -25.55 -8.33 -3.83
N LEU A 237 -24.64 -9.28 -3.72
CA LEU A 237 -23.96 -9.85 -4.87
C LEU A 237 -24.97 -10.80 -5.52
N ARG A 238 -25.41 -10.47 -6.74
CA ARG A 238 -26.15 -11.39 -7.61
C ARG A 238 -25.17 -12.26 -8.36
#